data_AF-A0A0F9AGK3-F1
#
_entry.id   AF-A0A0F9AGK3-F1
#
_cell.length_a   1.000
_cell.length_b   1.000
_cell.length_c   1.000
_cell.angle_alpha   90.00
_cell.angle_beta   90.00
_cell.angle_gamma   90.00
#
_symmetry.space_group_name_H-M   'P 1'
#
loop_
_entity.id
_entity.type
_entity.pdbx_description
1 polymer ?
#
loop_
_entity_poly.entity_id
_entity_poly.type
_entity_poly.pdbx_seq_one_letter_code
_entity_poly.pdbx_strand_id
1 'polypeptide(L)'
;MIKSDLLTRLIEFIGGIIRKRNGKLLAINGMEDHIHLLVTFSPKMAVSDQVRDIKSLSSGWIHDTFPDRKQFAWQEGYSAFSVSRSVVPKVVAYIAAQQRHHKKMTFQQELVSLLKKHGIDYDERYI
;
A
#
# COMPACT_ATOMS: atom_id res chain seq x y z
N MET A 1 1.13 -13.86 3.96
CA MET A 1 2.38 -13.28 3.47
C MET A 1 2.35 -13.08 1.96
N ILE A 2 2.78 -11.90 1.52
CA ILE A 2 2.88 -11.48 0.12
C ILE A 2 4.22 -11.94 -0.44
N LYS A 3 4.31 -13.21 -0.84
CA LYS A 3 5.47 -13.76 -1.54
C LYS A 3 5.63 -13.11 -2.93
N SER A 4 6.82 -13.19 -3.55
CA SER A 4 7.12 -12.43 -4.78
C SER A 4 6.23 -12.79 -5.98
N ASP A 5 5.81 -14.06 -6.07
CA ASP A 5 4.84 -14.56 -7.04
C ASP A 5 3.50 -13.84 -6.91
N LEU A 6 3.02 -13.70 -5.66
CA LEU A 6 1.79 -13.01 -5.36
C LEU A 6 1.92 -11.50 -5.59
N LEU A 7 3.04 -10.89 -5.17
CA LEU A 7 3.26 -9.45 -5.27
C LEU A 7 3.10 -8.96 -6.71
N THR A 8 3.70 -9.66 -7.67
CA THR A 8 3.64 -9.30 -9.10
C THR A 8 2.20 -9.26 -9.60
N ARG A 9 1.41 -10.30 -9.29
CA ARG A 9 0.01 -10.39 -9.72
C ARG A 9 -0.89 -9.42 -8.96
N LEU A 10 -0.60 -9.18 -7.69
CA LEU A 10 -1.29 -8.21 -6.86
C LEU A 10 -1.10 -6.78 -7.37
N ILE A 11 0.11 -6.42 -7.81
CA ILE A 11 0.42 -5.12 -8.42
C ILE A 11 -0.47 -4.86 -9.64
N GLU A 12 -0.56 -5.84 -10.53
CA GLU A 12 -1.38 -5.73 -11.74
C GLU A 12 -2.86 -5.57 -11.40
N PHE A 13 -3.35 -6.38 -10.44
CA PHE A 13 -4.75 -6.36 -10.02
C PHE A 13 -5.12 -5.02 -9.36
N ILE A 14 -4.29 -4.52 -8.44
CA ILE A 14 -4.47 -3.22 -7.78
C ILE A 14 -4.43 -2.08 -8.81
N GLY A 15 -3.53 -2.14 -9.78
CA GLY A 15 -3.50 -1.20 -10.90
C GLY A 15 -4.82 -1.17 -11.67
N GLY A 16 -5.46 -2.34 -11.85
CA GLY A 16 -6.79 -2.47 -12.42
C GLY A 16 -7.89 -1.81 -11.59
N ILE A 17 -7.91 -2.05 -10.27
CA ILE A 17 -8.86 -1.43 -9.33
C ILE A 17 -8.76 0.10 -9.42
N ILE A 18 -7.54 0.62 -9.28
CA ILE A 18 -7.27 2.07 -9.27
C ILE A 18 -7.73 2.72 -10.58
N ARG A 19 -7.44 2.11 -11.74
CA ARG A 19 -7.91 2.62 -13.04
C ARG A 19 -9.44 2.62 -13.15
N LYS A 20 -10.11 1.54 -12.71
CA LYS A 20 -11.58 1.46 -12.71
C LYS A 20 -12.23 2.49 -11.79
N ARG A 21 -11.49 3.04 -10.83
CA ARG A 21 -11.93 4.14 -9.95
C ARG A 21 -11.44 5.52 -10.43
N ASN A 22 -11.04 5.65 -11.69
CA ASN A 22 -10.55 6.90 -12.29
C ASN A 22 -9.30 7.47 -11.59
N GLY A 23 -8.49 6.60 -10.99
CA GLY A 23 -7.17 6.94 -10.46
C GLY A 23 -6.03 6.47 -11.36
N LYS A 24 -4.81 6.80 -10.98
CA LYS A 24 -3.58 6.33 -11.65
C LYS A 24 -2.58 5.83 -10.61
N LEU A 25 -2.18 4.58 -10.74
CA LEU A 25 -1.09 4.01 -9.97
C LEU A 25 0.25 4.49 -10.56
N LEU A 26 1.05 5.21 -9.76
CA LEU A 26 2.33 5.77 -10.17
C LEU A 26 3.51 4.87 -9.77
N ALA A 27 3.44 4.26 -8.59
CA ALA A 27 4.38 3.26 -8.13
C ALA A 27 3.72 2.34 -7.09
N ILE A 28 4.13 1.08 -7.07
CA ILE A 28 3.76 0.10 -6.06
C ILE A 28 4.92 -0.88 -5.86
N ASN A 29 5.16 -1.22 -4.60
CA ASN A 29 6.06 -2.29 -4.21
C ASN A 29 5.67 -2.72 -2.79
N GLY A 30 6.26 -3.79 -2.27
CA GLY A 30 5.98 -4.20 -0.90
C GLY A 30 6.94 -5.22 -0.35
N MET A 31 6.67 -5.55 0.91
CA MET A 31 7.27 -6.61 1.69
C MET A 31 6.25 -7.74 1.88
N GLU A 32 6.65 -8.79 2.59
CA GLU A 32 5.77 -9.93 2.84
C GLU A 32 4.55 -9.59 3.71
N ASP A 33 4.61 -8.51 4.47
CA ASP A 33 3.63 -8.06 5.46
C ASP A 33 2.87 -6.78 5.07
N HIS A 34 3.38 -5.95 4.16
CA HIS A 34 2.74 -4.71 3.75
C HIS A 34 3.12 -4.26 2.33
N ILE A 35 2.36 -3.30 1.78
CA ILE A 35 2.62 -2.68 0.47
C ILE A 35 2.61 -1.15 0.59
N HIS A 36 3.39 -0.49 -0.27
CA HIS A 36 3.39 0.96 -0.45
C HIS A 36 2.83 1.31 -1.81
N LEU A 37 1.93 2.30 -1.87
CA LEU A 37 1.34 2.79 -3.11
C LEU A 37 1.55 4.29 -3.23
N LEU A 38 2.07 4.73 -4.38
CA LEU A 38 1.95 6.11 -4.81
C LEU A 38 0.89 6.16 -5.91
N VAL A 39 -0.19 6.89 -5.65
CA VAL A 39 -1.40 6.89 -6.47
C VAL A 39 -1.98 8.29 -6.56
N THR A 40 -2.50 8.64 -7.74
CA THR A 40 -3.45 9.75 -7.87
C THR A 40 -4.84 9.17 -7.77
N PHE A 41 -5.55 9.53 -6.71
CA PHE A 41 -6.93 9.12 -6.51
C PHE A 41 -7.92 10.02 -7.24
N SER A 42 -9.13 9.52 -7.48
CA SER A 42 -10.21 10.35 -7.99
C SER A 42 -10.62 11.36 -6.91
N PRO A 43 -10.77 12.66 -7.24
CA PRO A 43 -11.25 13.66 -6.28
C PRO A 43 -12.75 13.49 -5.96
N LYS A 44 -13.46 12.61 -6.69
CA LYS A 44 -14.89 12.34 -6.49
C LYS A 44 -15.17 11.31 -5.39
N MET A 45 -14.15 10.67 -4.84
CA MET A 45 -14.27 9.61 -3.85
C MET A 45 -13.40 9.91 -2.64
N ALA A 46 -13.85 9.55 -1.45
CA ALA A 46 -13.00 9.65 -0.26
C ALA A 46 -11.78 8.71 -0.39
N VAL A 47 -10.69 9.07 0.29
CA VAL A 47 -9.50 8.20 0.35
C VAL A 47 -9.84 6.88 1.04
N SER A 48 -10.63 6.92 2.11
CA SER A 48 -11.09 5.74 2.85
C SER A 48 -11.87 4.76 1.97
N ASP A 49 -12.77 5.27 1.12
CA ASP A 49 -13.53 4.44 0.18
C ASP A 49 -12.63 3.74 -0.84
N GLN A 50 -11.66 4.48 -1.39
CA GLN A 50 -10.72 3.93 -2.37
C GLN A 50 -9.78 2.89 -1.75
N VAL A 51 -9.32 3.12 -0.52
CA VAL A 51 -8.50 2.13 0.21
C VAL A 51 -9.33 0.90 0.59
N ARG A 52 -10.58 1.07 1.05
CA ARG A 52 -11.51 -0.05 1.29
C ARG A 52 -11.68 -0.91 0.03
N ASP A 53 -11.91 -0.28 -1.11
CA ASP A 53 -12.07 -0.99 -2.39
C ASP A 53 -10.79 -1.74 -2.78
N ILE A 54 -9.62 -1.11 -2.65
CA ILE A 54 -8.33 -1.78 -2.90
C ILE A 54 -8.18 -3.02 -2.02
N LYS A 55 -8.44 -2.90 -0.71
CA LYS A 55 -8.26 -3.99 0.26
C LYS A 55 -9.27 -5.13 0.05
N SER A 56 -10.55 -4.80 -0.05
CA SER A 56 -11.64 -5.79 -0.17
C SER A 56 -11.58 -6.53 -1.50
N LEU A 57 -11.47 -5.82 -2.62
CA LEU A 57 -11.45 -6.44 -3.94
C LEU A 57 -10.20 -7.28 -4.15
N SER A 58 -9.03 -6.81 -3.69
CA SER A 58 -7.80 -7.61 -3.79
C SER A 58 -7.84 -8.85 -2.90
N SER A 59 -8.41 -8.77 -1.69
CA SER A 59 -8.55 -9.95 -0.82
C SER A 59 -9.47 -10.99 -1.45
N GLY A 60 -10.65 -10.56 -1.93
CA GLY A 60 -11.58 -11.46 -2.62
C GLY A 60 -10.95 -12.11 -3.85
N TRP A 61 -10.29 -11.33 -4.69
CA TRP A 61 -9.56 -11.88 -5.84
C TRP A 61 -8.45 -12.86 -5.46
N ILE A 62 -7.70 -12.60 -4.39
CA ILE A 62 -6.68 -13.52 -3.88
C ILE A 62 -7.33 -14.83 -3.45
N HIS A 63 -8.44 -14.75 -2.70
CA HIS A 63 -9.17 -15.93 -2.24
C HIS A 63 -9.68 -16.76 -3.41
N ASP A 64 -10.22 -16.11 -4.44
CA ASP A 64 -10.79 -16.79 -5.61
C ASP A 64 -9.72 -17.39 -6.52
N THR A 65 -8.55 -16.74 -6.63
CA THR A 65 -7.49 -17.13 -7.56
C THR A 65 -6.50 -18.12 -6.96
N PHE A 66 -6.25 -18.06 -5.64
CA PHE A 66 -5.22 -18.85 -4.97
C PHE A 66 -5.84 -19.69 -3.83
N PRO A 67 -6.14 -20.98 -4.06
CA PRO A 67 -6.78 -21.85 -3.06
C PRO A 67 -6.04 -21.91 -1.72
N ASP A 68 -4.71 -21.84 -1.71
CA ASP A 68 -3.90 -21.92 -0.49
C ASP A 68 -3.81 -20.59 0.27
N ARG A 69 -4.51 -19.55 -0.19
CA ARG A 69 -4.45 -18.19 0.38
C ARG A 69 -5.78 -17.66 0.89
N LYS A 70 -6.74 -18.55 1.20
CA LYS A 70 -8.07 -18.18 1.75
C LYS A 70 -8.00 -17.40 3.07
N GLN A 71 -6.91 -17.51 3.82
CA GLN A 71 -6.69 -16.76 5.06
C GLN A 71 -6.02 -15.40 4.84
N PHE A 72 -5.69 -15.03 3.60
CA PHE A 72 -5.10 -13.72 3.33
C PHE A 72 -6.08 -12.62 3.76
N ALA A 73 -5.60 -11.68 4.57
CA ALA A 73 -6.36 -10.50 4.92
C ALA A 73 -5.41 -9.32 5.08
N TRP A 74 -5.89 -8.14 4.70
CA TRP A 74 -5.24 -6.90 5.11
C TRP A 74 -5.61 -6.57 6.55
N GLN A 75 -4.69 -5.94 7.28
CA GLN A 75 -5.01 -5.29 8.55
C GLN A 75 -6.20 -4.32 8.40
N GLU A 76 -6.93 -4.02 9.46
CA GLU A 76 -8.09 -3.09 9.40
C GLU A 76 -7.66 -1.66 9.04
N GLY A 77 -6.54 -1.20 9.62
CA GLY A 77 -6.00 0.14 9.42
C GLY A 77 -5.38 0.38 8.03
N TYR A 78 -5.04 1.64 7.79
CA TYR A 78 -4.17 2.08 6.70
C TYR A 78 -3.54 3.43 7.06
N SER A 79 -2.41 3.75 6.44
CA SER A 79 -1.77 5.06 6.53
C SER A 79 -1.78 5.75 5.17
N ALA A 80 -2.18 7.02 5.13
CA ALA A 80 -2.24 7.81 3.91
C ALA A 80 -1.60 9.18 4.12
N PHE A 81 -0.66 9.53 3.24
CA PHE A 81 0.10 10.78 3.30
C PHE A 81 0.03 11.47 1.94
N SER A 82 -0.42 12.73 1.93
CA SER A 82 -0.42 13.54 0.70
C SER A 82 1.00 13.97 0.34
N VAL A 83 1.35 13.91 -0.96
CA VAL A 83 2.66 14.32 -1.46
C VAL A 83 2.53 15.33 -2.59
N SER A 84 3.42 16.32 -2.60
CA SER A 84 3.49 17.32 -3.67
C SER A 84 4.00 16.71 -4.97
N ARG A 85 3.53 17.22 -6.12
CA ARG A 85 3.96 16.73 -7.44
C ARG A 85 5.48 16.79 -7.65
N SER A 86 6.14 17.81 -7.08
CA SER A 86 7.60 17.99 -7.17
C SER A 86 8.40 16.85 -6.54
N VAL A 87 7.85 16.12 -5.57
CA VAL A 87 8.55 15.03 -4.88
C VAL A 87 8.22 13.65 -5.45
N VAL A 88 7.33 13.55 -6.45
CA VAL A 88 6.92 12.28 -7.08
C VAL A 88 8.13 11.43 -7.50
N PRO A 89 9.16 11.93 -8.20
CA PRO A 89 10.31 11.11 -8.58
C PRO A 89 11.03 10.50 -7.37
N LYS A 90 11.14 11.26 -6.27
CA LYS A 90 11.75 10.79 -5.02
C LYS A 90 10.91 9.70 -4.35
N VAL A 91 9.59 9.84 -4.34
CA VAL A 91 8.68 8.83 -3.76
C VAL A 91 8.63 7.56 -4.60
N VAL A 92 8.67 7.67 -5.94
CA VAL A 92 8.79 6.50 -6.83
C VAL A 92 10.07 5.72 -6.52
N ALA A 93 11.22 6.41 -6.44
CA ALA A 93 12.50 5.78 -6.12
C ALA A 93 12.51 5.15 -4.71
N TYR A 94 11.84 5.77 -3.75
CA TYR A 94 11.64 5.24 -2.41
C TYR A 94 10.88 3.92 -2.42
N ILE A 95 9.70 3.89 -3.06
CA ILE A 95 8.86 2.69 -3.18
C ILE A 95 9.61 1.56 -3.91
N ALA A 96 10.31 1.87 -5.00
CA ALA A 96 11.10 0.89 -5.74
C ALA A 96 12.21 0.25 -4.87
N ALA A 97 12.73 0.97 -3.87
CA ALA A 97 13.80 0.51 -3.00
C ALA A 97 13.33 -0.21 -1.72
N GLN A 98 12.04 -0.44 -1.52
CA GLN A 98 11.47 -0.92 -0.25
C GLN A 98 12.09 -2.22 0.27
N GLN A 99 12.30 -3.21 -0.60
CA GLN A 99 12.96 -4.47 -0.22
C GLN A 99 14.38 -4.28 0.33
N ARG A 100 15.12 -3.29 -0.17
CA ARG A 100 16.45 -2.93 0.35
C ARG A 100 16.35 -2.12 1.63
N HIS A 101 15.37 -1.23 1.73
CA HIS A 101 15.10 -0.41 2.90
C HIS A 101 14.82 -1.29 4.13
N HIS A 102 13.96 -2.30 3.97
CA HIS A 102 13.58 -3.21 5.05
C HIS A 102 14.65 -4.25 5.43
N LYS A 103 15.83 -4.23 4.81
CA LYS A 103 17.00 -4.93 5.36
C LYS A 103 17.57 -4.23 6.59
N LYS A 104 17.18 -2.97 6.84
CA LYS A 104 17.74 -2.12 7.90
C LYS A 104 16.68 -1.46 8.79
N MET A 105 15.40 -1.54 8.41
CA MET A 105 14.32 -0.83 9.07
C MET A 105 13.06 -1.71 9.09
N THR A 106 12.43 -1.87 10.24
CA THR A 106 11.18 -2.63 10.33
C THR A 106 10.00 -1.80 9.83
N PHE A 107 8.88 -2.46 9.50
CA PHE A 107 7.63 -1.77 9.17
C PHE A 107 7.21 -0.77 10.27
N GLN A 108 7.24 -1.19 11.53
CA GLN A 108 6.87 -0.36 12.68
C GLN A 108 7.74 0.89 12.79
N GLN A 109 9.06 0.75 12.65
CA GLN A 109 9.99 1.88 12.63
C GLN A 109 9.68 2.85 11.48
N GLU A 110 9.40 2.32 10.29
CA GLU A 110 9.09 3.11 9.10
C GLU A 110 7.79 3.90 9.31
N LEU A 111 6.74 3.23 9.79
CA LEU A 111 5.45 3.85 10.11
C LEU A 111 5.62 4.99 11.12
N VAL A 112 6.31 4.75 12.23
CA VAL A 112 6.60 5.79 13.24
C VAL A 112 7.37 6.96 12.65
N SER A 113 8.37 6.70 11.79
CA SER A 113 9.13 7.75 11.11
C SER A 113 8.25 8.62 10.22
N LEU A 114 7.33 8.00 9.47
CA LEU A 114 6.36 8.71 8.64
C LEU A 114 5.38 9.53 9.48
N LEU A 115 4.82 8.96 10.54
CA LEU A 115 3.90 9.66 11.45
C LEU A 115 4.56 10.91 12.06
N LYS A 116 5.78 10.75 12.62
CA LYS A 116 6.56 11.88 13.16
C LYS A 116 6.84 12.95 12.12
N LYS A 117 7.26 12.56 10.92
CA LYS A 117 7.55 13.50 9.82
C LYS A 117 6.33 14.31 9.40
N HIS A 118 5.14 13.74 9.55
CA HIS A 118 3.88 14.38 9.21
C HIS A 118 3.16 15.01 10.42
N GLY A 119 3.77 15.00 11.61
CA GLY A 119 3.20 15.58 12.82
C GLY A 119 1.92 14.89 13.29
N ILE A 120 1.81 13.58 13.05
CA ILE A 120 0.65 12.79 13.46
C ILE A 120 0.97 12.10 14.77
N ASP A 121 0.17 12.38 15.80
CA ASP A 121 0.26 11.71 17.09
C ASP A 121 -0.14 10.24 16.97
N TYR A 122 0.54 9.39 17.74
CA TYR A 122 0.29 7.97 17.76
C TYR A 122 0.56 7.41 19.15
N ASP A 123 -0.10 6.30 19.47
CA ASP A 123 0.10 5.55 20.70
C ASP A 123 0.89 4.28 20.39
N GLU A 124 2.06 4.15 21.01
CA GLU A 124 3.00 3.04 20.78
C GLU A 124 2.38 1.66 21.01
N ARG A 125 1.28 1.56 21.76
CA ARG A 125 0.56 0.30 21.99
C ARG A 125 -0.17 -0.22 20.75
N TYR A 126 -0.42 0.63 19.76
CA TYR A 126 -1.21 0.32 18.57
C TYR A 126 -0.42 0.46 17.26
N ILE A 127 0.92 0.48 17.34
CA ILE A 127 1.84 0.56 16.18
C ILE A 127 2.57 -0.75 15.98
#